data_AF-A0AAU8UQN5-F1
#
_entry.id   AF-A0AAU8UQN5-F1
#
_cell.length_a   1.000
_cell.length_b   1.000
_cell.length_c   1.000
_cell.angle_alpha   90.00
_cell.angle_beta   90.00
_cell.angle_gamma   90.00
#
_symmetry.space_group_name_H-M   'P 1'
#
loop_
_entity.id
_entity.type
_entity.pdbx_description
1 polymer ?
#
loop_
_entity_poly.entity_id
_entity_poly.type
_entity_poly.pdbx_seq_one_letter_code
_entity_poly.pdbx_strand_id
1 'polypeptide(L)'
;MRRLSLRAVTAPLVSLAAIAALATLPACSNHIDTPADPASAAINVQAAWVEIGDANQPIARVVTNFVPASAGDPLCPQLVVDGKVSRMTLRAGAATAPQRPTASAPADSKPSSFPVSVCEMTLPAGAQSASVAGRALPLPKAQPQRIAIIADTGCRMKKADNAWQACNDSTVWPFDTIAASVAKLSPDLVLHVGDYHYRENACPPDIAGCKDSPWGYGWDTWQADLFRPAAPLFAQAPWVVVRGNHEECARAGQGWFRFLDPRPYSDARSCNDPANDGNANYSEPYAVSLGSGTQVIVFDTAKVGRNALKTTDTQFQIYQKQFQTVAALASKAGMSTTIFTNHHPILAFAPIAGSTPAPGNLALQSVMSSLNSQAYYPPGVHVALHGHVHDFQAINFASGHPATIVSGNGGDNLDVALPDPFPAGMAPAPGAVIDKLSHNNSFGFLIMERRPAPATGWVFHAYSAAGKLLASCTQAGTTLACDKTGFITP
;
A
#
# COMPACT_ATOMS: atom_id res chain seq x y z
N MET A 1 -19.30 -63.32 -33.49
CA MET A 1 -19.38 -63.87 -34.87
C MET A 1 -20.03 -62.81 -35.75
N ARG A 2 -19.48 -62.59 -36.97
CA ARG A 2 -20.11 -62.20 -38.26
C ARG A 2 -21.36 -61.28 -38.23
N ARG A 3 -21.60 -60.34 -39.13
CA ARG A 3 -20.99 -59.68 -40.31
C ARG A 3 -22.17 -58.82 -40.86
N LEU A 4 -21.91 -57.64 -41.45
CA LEU A 4 -22.56 -57.02 -42.65
C LEU A 4 -24.11 -56.97 -42.75
N SER A 5 -24.79 -56.09 -43.50
CA SER A 5 -24.57 -54.85 -44.25
C SER A 5 -25.91 -54.55 -44.95
N LEU A 6 -26.19 -53.25 -45.16
CA LEU A 6 -26.99 -52.62 -46.24
C LEU A 6 -28.43 -53.09 -46.52
N ARG A 7 -29.36 -52.10 -46.57
CA ARG A 7 -29.89 -51.58 -47.85
C ARG A 7 -30.75 -50.33 -47.67
N ALA A 8 -30.57 -49.40 -48.61
CA ALA A 8 -31.32 -48.17 -48.80
C ALA A 8 -32.65 -48.42 -49.54
N VAL A 9 -33.65 -47.59 -49.27
CA VAL A 9 -34.76 -47.30 -50.20
C VAL A 9 -35.08 -45.80 -50.11
N THR A 10 -35.17 -45.17 -51.27
CA THR A 10 -35.41 -43.76 -51.56
C THR A 10 -36.90 -43.45 -51.82
N ALA A 11 -37.23 -42.15 -51.77
CA ALA A 11 -38.37 -41.41 -52.36
C ALA A 11 -39.41 -40.85 -51.36
N PRO A 12 -40.18 -39.80 -51.74
CA PRO A 12 -39.76 -38.41 -51.79
C PRO A 12 -40.63 -37.50 -50.89
N LEU A 13 -40.08 -36.41 -50.35
CA LEU A 13 -40.84 -35.42 -49.58
C LEU A 13 -41.07 -34.16 -50.43
N VAL A 14 -42.34 -33.91 -50.70
CA VAL A 14 -42.90 -32.72 -51.34
C VAL A 14 -42.72 -31.51 -50.42
N SER A 15 -42.10 -30.47 -50.93
CA SER A 15 -41.94 -29.17 -50.28
C SER A 15 -43.29 -28.43 -50.21
N LEU A 16 -43.77 -28.14 -49.00
CA LEU A 16 -44.65 -27.00 -48.75
C LEU A 16 -43.91 -25.99 -47.87
N ALA A 17 -43.52 -24.87 -48.48
CA ALA A 17 -42.97 -23.71 -47.77
C ALA A 17 -44.12 -22.93 -47.11
N ALA A 18 -44.15 -22.91 -45.78
CA ALA A 18 -44.95 -21.98 -45.01
C ALA A 18 -44.12 -20.71 -44.76
N ILE A 19 -44.54 -19.60 -45.36
CA ILE A 19 -43.96 -18.27 -45.12
C ILE A 19 -44.48 -17.78 -43.77
N ALA A 20 -43.64 -17.82 -42.74
CA ALA A 20 -43.90 -17.15 -41.47
C ALA A 20 -43.42 -15.70 -41.56
N ALA A 21 -44.38 -14.76 -41.59
CA ALA A 21 -44.09 -13.34 -41.44
C ALA A 21 -43.69 -13.04 -39.99
N LEU A 22 -42.38 -12.86 -39.73
CA LEU A 22 -41.91 -12.26 -38.48
C LEU A 22 -42.14 -10.74 -38.53
N ALA A 23 -43.09 -10.26 -37.74
CA ALA A 23 -43.19 -8.85 -37.40
C ALA A 23 -42.03 -8.50 -36.45
N THR A 24 -41.02 -7.78 -36.96
CA THR A 24 -39.97 -7.17 -36.13
C THR A 24 -40.54 -5.93 -35.44
N LEU A 25 -40.91 -6.07 -34.17
CA LEU A 25 -41.11 -4.92 -33.29
C LEU A 25 -39.75 -4.27 -33.01
N PRO A 26 -39.53 -2.97 -33.29
CA PRO A 26 -38.32 -2.31 -32.88
C PRO A 26 -38.34 -2.22 -31.36
N ALA A 27 -37.40 -2.90 -30.70
CA ALA A 27 -37.11 -2.63 -29.31
C ALA A 27 -36.60 -1.18 -29.23
N CYS A 28 -37.45 -0.27 -28.76
CA CYS A 28 -37.03 1.05 -28.31
C CYS A 28 -36.06 0.85 -27.14
N SER A 29 -34.77 0.76 -27.45
CA SER A 29 -33.72 0.91 -26.45
C SER A 29 -33.85 2.34 -25.95
N ASN A 30 -34.38 2.51 -24.73
CA ASN A 30 -34.35 3.78 -24.03
C ASN A 30 -32.90 4.06 -23.61
N HIS A 31 -32.03 4.33 -24.58
CA HIS A 31 -30.84 5.13 -24.34
C HIS A 31 -31.36 6.53 -24.05
N ILE A 32 -31.59 6.81 -22.76
CA ILE A 32 -31.58 8.18 -22.31
C ILE A 32 -30.14 8.63 -22.56
N ASP A 33 -29.94 9.45 -23.60
CA ASP A 33 -28.72 10.22 -23.80
C ASP A 33 -28.59 11.16 -22.60
N THR A 34 -28.08 10.64 -21.49
CA THR A 34 -27.60 11.48 -20.40
C THR A 34 -26.56 12.41 -21.03
N PRO A 35 -26.74 13.75 -20.92
CA PRO A 35 -25.75 14.69 -21.42
C PRO A 35 -24.37 14.27 -20.94
N ALA A 36 -23.40 14.21 -21.86
CA ALA A 36 -22.04 13.86 -21.52
C ALA A 36 -21.55 14.80 -20.41
N ASP A 37 -21.21 14.24 -19.24
CA ASP A 37 -20.66 15.00 -18.13
C ASP A 37 -19.16 15.22 -18.35
N PRO A 38 -18.68 16.45 -18.65
CA PRO A 38 -17.29 16.68 -19.03
C PRO A 38 -16.30 16.29 -17.93
N ALA A 39 -16.67 16.48 -16.65
CA ALA A 39 -15.86 16.07 -15.51
C ALA A 39 -15.66 14.55 -15.43
N SER A 40 -16.60 13.77 -15.97
CA SER A 40 -16.55 12.30 -16.03
C SER A 40 -15.91 11.75 -17.30
N ALA A 41 -15.35 12.60 -18.17
CA ALA A 41 -14.64 12.11 -19.35
C ALA A 41 -13.36 11.36 -18.95
N ALA A 42 -13.13 10.17 -19.52
CA ALA A 42 -12.02 9.30 -19.15
C ALA A 42 -10.63 9.94 -19.36
N ILE A 43 -10.51 10.90 -20.28
CA ILE A 43 -9.28 11.68 -20.51
C ILE A 43 -8.90 12.56 -19.31
N ASN A 44 -9.89 12.94 -18.49
CA ASN A 44 -9.66 13.81 -17.34
C ASN A 44 -9.24 13.03 -16.08
N VAL A 45 -9.53 11.73 -16.03
CA VAL A 45 -9.21 10.86 -14.89
C VAL A 45 -7.75 10.41 -14.99
N GLN A 46 -6.90 11.01 -14.15
CA GLN A 46 -5.47 10.73 -14.07
C GLN A 46 -5.18 9.46 -13.27
N ALA A 47 -5.92 9.23 -12.19
CA ALA A 47 -5.87 8.01 -11.39
C ALA A 47 -7.24 7.78 -10.71
N ALA A 48 -7.59 6.51 -10.47
CA ALA A 48 -8.79 6.14 -9.72
C ALA A 48 -8.55 4.83 -8.96
N TRP A 49 -8.92 4.77 -7.68
CA TRP A 49 -8.69 3.61 -6.83
C TRP A 49 -9.67 3.57 -5.64
N VAL A 50 -9.60 2.50 -4.86
CA VAL A 50 -10.36 2.34 -3.61
C VAL A 50 -9.39 2.12 -2.46
N GLU A 51 -9.58 2.86 -1.37
CA GLU A 51 -8.90 2.63 -0.10
C GLU A 51 -9.86 2.07 0.94
N ILE A 52 -9.31 1.34 1.92
CA ILE A 52 -10.04 0.92 3.13
C ILE A 52 -9.44 1.66 4.32
N GLY A 53 -10.22 2.60 4.85
CA GLY A 53 -9.81 3.46 5.94
C GLY A 53 -10.24 2.98 7.33
N ASP A 54 -10.19 3.93 8.26
CA ASP A 54 -10.71 3.78 9.63
C ASP A 54 -12.18 3.30 9.61
N ALA A 55 -12.58 2.58 10.65
CA ALA A 55 -13.88 1.93 10.75
C ALA A 55 -14.23 0.97 9.58
N ASN A 56 -13.25 0.48 8.81
CA ASN A 56 -13.41 -0.37 7.62
C ASN A 56 -14.13 0.33 6.47
N GLN A 57 -14.06 1.66 6.38
CA GLN A 57 -14.78 2.41 5.37
C GLN A 57 -14.10 2.28 3.99
N PRO A 58 -14.76 1.71 2.96
CA PRO A 58 -14.28 1.85 1.59
C PRO A 58 -14.49 3.27 1.05
N ILE A 59 -13.45 3.82 0.45
CA ILE A 59 -13.43 5.18 -0.10
C ILE A 59 -12.94 5.08 -1.55
N ALA A 60 -13.79 5.43 -2.50
CA ALA A 60 -13.38 5.62 -3.89
C ALA A 60 -12.70 6.99 -4.03
N ARG A 61 -11.51 7.04 -4.64
CA ARG A 61 -10.77 8.28 -4.92
C ARG A 61 -10.45 8.41 -6.39
N VAL A 62 -10.45 9.66 -6.86
CA VAL A 62 -10.07 10.04 -8.21
C VAL A 62 -9.17 11.27 -8.18
N VAL A 63 -8.05 11.20 -8.90
CA VAL A 63 -7.28 12.37 -9.30
C VAL A 63 -7.74 12.80 -10.68
N THR A 64 -8.16 14.06 -10.82
CA THR A 64 -8.64 14.64 -12.08
C THR A 64 -7.87 15.92 -12.43
N ASN A 65 -7.56 16.10 -13.71
CA ASN A 65 -7.06 17.36 -14.25
C ASN A 65 -8.18 18.21 -14.90
N PHE A 66 -9.45 17.81 -14.74
CA PHE A 66 -10.57 18.59 -15.24
C PHE A 66 -10.60 19.97 -14.58
N VAL A 67 -10.69 21.01 -15.41
CA VAL A 67 -10.90 22.39 -14.98
C VAL A 67 -12.28 22.82 -15.46
N PRO A 68 -13.22 23.13 -14.54
CA PRO A 68 -14.55 23.58 -14.92
C PRO A 68 -14.49 24.93 -15.64
N ALA A 69 -15.41 25.16 -16.58
CA ALA A 69 -15.44 26.40 -17.35
C ALA A 69 -15.85 27.60 -16.47
N SER A 70 -16.68 27.36 -15.46
CA SER A 70 -17.10 28.33 -14.46
C SER A 70 -17.03 27.76 -13.04
N ALA A 71 -16.89 28.62 -12.03
CA ALA A 71 -16.80 28.19 -10.63
C ALA A 71 -18.05 27.44 -10.10
N GLY A 72 -19.20 27.61 -10.76
CA GLY A 72 -20.44 26.89 -10.44
C GLY A 72 -20.57 25.52 -11.13
N ASP A 73 -19.67 25.19 -12.07
CA ASP A 73 -19.73 23.93 -12.81
C ASP A 73 -19.17 22.76 -11.97
N PRO A 74 -19.71 21.53 -12.12
CA PRO A 74 -19.21 20.38 -11.38
C PRO A 74 -17.74 20.06 -11.72
N LEU A 75 -16.86 20.10 -10.71
CA LEU A 75 -15.44 19.71 -10.83
C LEU A 75 -15.22 18.21 -10.78
N CYS A 76 -15.93 17.53 -9.88
CA CYS A 76 -15.69 16.12 -9.62
C CYS A 76 -16.45 15.22 -10.59
N PRO A 77 -15.88 14.07 -10.98
CA PRO A 77 -16.58 13.10 -11.82
C PRO A 77 -17.78 12.48 -11.07
N GLN A 78 -18.68 11.89 -11.86
CA GLN A 78 -19.74 11.04 -11.36
C GLN A 78 -19.21 9.63 -11.12
N LEU A 79 -19.64 9.05 -10.01
CA LEU A 79 -19.42 7.66 -9.63
C LEU A 79 -20.73 6.88 -9.81
N VAL A 80 -20.64 5.70 -10.41
CA VAL A 80 -21.74 4.74 -10.49
C VAL A 80 -21.52 3.66 -9.45
N VAL A 81 -22.45 3.49 -8.52
CA VAL A 81 -22.44 2.41 -7.52
C VAL A 81 -23.74 1.63 -7.65
N ASP A 82 -23.64 0.33 -7.95
CA ASP A 82 -24.80 -0.56 -8.16
C ASP A 82 -25.85 0.04 -9.10
N GLY A 83 -25.38 0.62 -10.21
CA GLY A 83 -26.20 1.28 -11.23
C GLY A 83 -26.72 2.68 -10.86
N LYS A 84 -26.46 3.18 -9.64
CA LYS A 84 -26.86 4.53 -9.21
C LYS A 84 -25.73 5.52 -9.46
N VAL A 85 -26.04 6.57 -10.20
CA VAL A 85 -25.11 7.67 -10.51
C VAL A 85 -25.16 8.71 -9.40
N SER A 86 -23.99 9.13 -8.92
CA SER A 86 -23.85 10.19 -7.92
C SER A 86 -22.57 10.99 -8.15
N ARG A 87 -22.56 12.27 -7.78
CA ARG A 87 -21.40 13.16 -7.94
C ARG A 87 -20.43 12.94 -6.78
N MET A 88 -19.14 12.72 -7.08
CA MET A 88 -18.10 12.66 -6.02
C MET A 88 -17.90 14.02 -5.37
N THR A 89 -17.41 14.03 -4.13
CA THR A 89 -17.13 15.25 -3.37
C THR A 89 -15.69 15.68 -3.58
N LEU A 90 -15.43 16.99 -3.66
CA LEU A 90 -14.08 17.51 -3.70
C LEU A 90 -13.38 17.26 -2.36
N ARG A 91 -12.26 16.53 -2.39
CA ARG A 91 -11.38 16.34 -1.23
C ARG A 91 -10.36 17.47 -1.14
N ALA A 92 -9.67 17.75 -2.24
CA ALA A 92 -8.68 18.82 -2.33
C ALA A 92 -8.62 19.38 -3.76
N GLY A 93 -8.72 20.71 -3.91
CA GLY A 93 -8.60 21.37 -5.21
C GLY A 93 -7.16 21.46 -5.71
N ALA A 94 -7.03 21.68 -7.01
CA ALA A 94 -5.76 22.04 -7.65
C ALA A 94 -5.17 23.31 -6.99
N ALA A 95 -3.91 23.24 -6.60
CA ALA A 95 -3.22 24.32 -5.91
C ALA A 95 -1.71 24.13 -5.96
N THR A 96 -0.97 25.23 -5.85
CA THR A 96 0.45 25.19 -5.46
C THR A 96 0.53 25.41 -3.97
N ALA A 97 0.87 24.37 -3.22
CA ALA A 97 1.04 24.47 -1.79
C ALA A 97 2.34 25.24 -1.46
N PRO A 98 2.37 26.06 -0.39
CA PRO A 98 3.58 26.78 -0.01
C PRO A 98 4.77 25.85 0.16
N GLN A 99 5.96 26.32 -0.23
CA GLN A 99 7.20 25.62 0.07
C GLN A 99 7.36 25.52 1.58
N ARG A 100 7.51 24.28 2.04
CA ARG A 100 7.70 23.93 3.44
C ARG A 100 9.15 24.15 3.85
N PRO A 101 9.44 24.43 5.14
CA PRO A 101 10.72 24.02 5.71
C PRO A 101 10.81 22.50 5.53
N THR A 102 11.68 22.05 4.64
CA THR A 102 11.87 20.63 4.36
C THR A 102 13.10 20.10 5.09
N ALA A 103 13.33 18.78 5.01
CA ALA A 103 14.62 18.21 5.40
C ALA A 103 15.80 18.69 4.52
N SER A 104 15.51 19.26 3.35
CA SER A 104 16.50 19.81 2.42
C SER A 104 16.68 21.32 2.62
N ALA A 105 17.83 21.84 2.19
CA ALA A 105 18.05 23.29 2.17
C ALA A 105 17.01 23.98 1.25
N PRO A 106 16.64 25.25 1.51
CA PRO A 106 15.68 25.97 0.67
C PRO A 106 16.06 26.02 -0.82
N ALA A 107 17.36 26.11 -1.14
CA ALA A 107 17.87 26.12 -2.51
C ALA A 107 17.71 24.77 -3.24
N ASP A 108 17.51 23.68 -2.49
CA ASP A 108 17.34 22.32 -3.01
C ASP A 108 15.87 21.87 -2.92
N SER A 109 14.95 22.81 -2.69
CA SER A 109 13.52 22.58 -2.50
C SER A 109 12.70 23.52 -3.39
N LYS A 110 11.47 23.13 -3.70
CA LYS A 110 10.50 23.96 -4.44
C LYS A 110 9.09 23.82 -3.85
N PRO A 111 8.18 24.79 -4.07
CA PRO A 111 6.76 24.62 -3.74
C PRO A 111 6.16 23.36 -4.38
N SER A 112 5.27 22.68 -3.67
CA SER A 112 4.58 21.50 -4.18
C SER A 112 3.41 21.92 -5.08
N SER A 113 3.56 21.74 -6.38
CA SER A 113 2.51 22.05 -7.36
C SER A 113 1.59 20.83 -7.56
N PHE A 114 0.29 21.02 -7.34
CA PHE A 114 -0.75 20.04 -7.63
C PHE A 114 -1.72 20.63 -8.65
N PRO A 115 -1.43 20.57 -9.96
CA PRO A 115 -2.33 21.04 -11.03
C PRO A 115 -3.50 20.07 -11.29
N VAL A 116 -3.88 19.31 -10.27
CA VAL A 116 -4.93 18.29 -10.28
C VAL A 116 -5.78 18.43 -9.02
N SER A 117 -7.04 18.09 -9.13
CA SER A 117 -7.95 17.99 -7.98
C SER A 117 -8.13 16.53 -7.58
N VAL A 118 -8.39 16.29 -6.29
CA VAL A 118 -8.73 14.99 -5.75
C VAL A 118 -10.20 14.99 -5.34
N CYS A 119 -10.95 14.03 -5.85
CA CYS A 119 -12.35 13.82 -5.50
C CYS A 119 -12.50 12.47 -4.81
N GLU A 120 -13.40 12.37 -3.84
CA GLU A 120 -13.66 11.13 -3.13
C GLU A 120 -15.15 10.90 -2.89
N MET A 121 -15.50 9.63 -2.68
CA MET A 121 -16.81 9.24 -2.22
C MET A 121 -16.69 7.99 -1.34
N THR A 122 -17.34 8.04 -0.19
CA THR A 122 -17.56 6.87 0.65
C THR A 122 -18.45 5.87 -0.06
N LEU A 123 -17.97 4.65 -0.24
CA LEU A 123 -18.75 3.57 -0.83
C LEU A 123 -19.66 2.93 0.23
N PRO A 124 -20.92 2.59 -0.11
CA PRO A 124 -21.78 1.82 0.77
C PRO A 124 -21.16 0.46 1.13
N ALA A 125 -21.33 0.03 2.38
CA ALA A 125 -20.96 -1.32 2.79
C ALA A 125 -21.74 -2.35 1.96
N GLY A 126 -21.02 -3.33 1.39
CA GLY A 126 -21.63 -4.37 0.57
C GLY A 126 -22.00 -3.95 -0.85
N ALA A 127 -21.51 -2.80 -1.35
CA ALA A 127 -21.58 -2.46 -2.77
C ALA A 127 -21.08 -3.65 -3.62
N GLN A 128 -21.77 -3.93 -4.73
CA GLN A 128 -21.44 -5.05 -5.62
C GLN A 128 -20.65 -4.59 -6.85
N SER A 129 -20.81 -3.33 -7.22
CA SER A 129 -20.13 -2.71 -8.35
C SER A 129 -19.89 -1.23 -8.10
N ALA A 130 -18.72 -0.73 -8.51
CA ALA A 130 -18.43 0.70 -8.58
C ALA A 130 -17.65 1.00 -9.85
N SER A 131 -17.93 2.13 -10.50
CA SER A 131 -17.16 2.62 -11.63
C SER A 131 -17.16 4.13 -11.74
N VAL A 132 -16.09 4.69 -12.31
CA VAL A 132 -15.95 6.12 -12.60
C VAL A 132 -15.37 6.30 -14.00
N ALA A 133 -15.98 7.17 -14.80
CA ALA A 133 -15.55 7.42 -16.18
C ALA A 133 -15.40 6.12 -17.02
N GLY A 134 -16.28 5.14 -16.80
CA GLY A 134 -16.23 3.83 -17.46
C GLY A 134 -15.18 2.85 -16.92
N ARG A 135 -14.36 3.24 -15.93
CA ARG A 135 -13.36 2.39 -15.28
C ARG A 135 -13.99 1.70 -14.06
N ALA A 136 -13.96 0.36 -14.03
CA ALA A 136 -14.38 -0.39 -12.84
C ALA A 136 -13.40 -0.15 -11.69
N LEU A 137 -13.93 -0.04 -10.47
CA LEU A 137 -13.16 0.10 -9.25
C LEU A 137 -13.22 -1.21 -8.44
N PRO A 138 -12.08 -1.75 -7.97
CA PRO A 138 -12.08 -2.96 -7.18
C PRO A 138 -12.67 -2.70 -5.79
N LEU A 139 -13.60 -3.56 -5.36
CA LEU A 139 -14.29 -3.42 -4.08
C LEU A 139 -13.70 -4.36 -3.01
N PRO A 140 -13.73 -3.98 -1.72
CA PRO A 140 -13.29 -4.86 -0.65
C PRO A 140 -14.05 -6.17 -0.59
N LYS A 141 -13.30 -7.27 -0.50
CA LYS A 141 -13.87 -8.59 -0.20
C LYS A 141 -14.07 -8.72 1.30
N ALA A 142 -15.22 -9.27 1.72
CA ALA A 142 -15.53 -9.48 3.14
C ALA A 142 -14.52 -10.42 3.82
N GLN A 143 -13.96 -11.39 3.08
CA GLN A 143 -12.92 -12.30 3.55
C GLN A 143 -11.83 -12.40 2.48
N PRO A 144 -10.86 -11.46 2.44
CA PRO A 144 -9.76 -11.55 1.49
C PRO A 144 -8.95 -12.83 1.75
N GLN A 145 -8.58 -13.51 0.67
CA GLN A 145 -7.80 -14.75 0.65
C GLN A 145 -6.35 -14.48 0.27
N ARG A 146 -6.09 -13.49 -0.58
CA ARG A 146 -4.74 -13.08 -0.99
C ARG A 146 -4.52 -11.60 -0.77
N ILE A 147 -3.46 -11.24 -0.08
CA ILE A 147 -3.11 -9.85 0.21
C ILE A 147 -1.69 -9.59 -0.25
N ALA A 148 -1.49 -8.59 -1.10
CA ALA A 148 -0.15 -8.14 -1.47
C ALA A 148 0.38 -7.18 -0.40
N ILE A 149 1.65 -7.32 -0.06
CA ILE A 149 2.36 -6.41 0.85
C ILE A 149 3.56 -5.85 0.10
N ILE A 150 3.60 -4.53 0.00
CA ILE A 150 4.66 -3.74 -0.67
C ILE A 150 5.02 -2.56 0.22
N ALA A 151 6.23 -2.03 0.08
CA ALA A 151 6.68 -0.84 0.79
C ALA A 151 7.87 -0.23 0.06
N ASP A 152 8.19 1.03 0.37
CA ASP A 152 9.46 1.67 -0.04
C ASP A 152 9.63 1.68 -1.58
N THR A 153 8.57 2.08 -2.29
CA THR A 153 8.45 1.83 -3.73
C THR A 153 8.95 2.96 -4.62
N GLY A 154 9.14 4.17 -4.08
CA GLY A 154 9.57 5.31 -4.89
C GLY A 154 11.04 5.22 -5.31
N CYS A 155 11.51 6.21 -6.06
CA CYS A 155 12.88 6.21 -6.59
C CYS A 155 13.79 7.25 -5.90
N ARG A 156 14.97 6.83 -5.40
CA ARG A 156 15.86 7.71 -4.63
C ARG A 156 16.44 8.84 -5.46
N MET A 157 16.10 10.09 -5.12
CA MET A 157 16.85 11.27 -5.55
C MET A 157 17.01 12.22 -4.36
N LYS A 158 18.12 12.08 -3.63
CA LYS A 158 18.34 12.76 -2.36
C LYS A 158 19.77 13.25 -2.22
N LYS A 159 19.91 14.58 -2.15
CA LYS A 159 21.21 15.26 -2.08
C LYS A 159 21.95 15.01 -0.77
N ALA A 160 21.24 15.00 0.36
CA ALA A 160 21.85 14.83 1.68
C ALA A 160 22.60 13.50 1.84
N ASP A 161 22.17 12.47 1.11
CA ASP A 161 22.77 11.12 1.16
C ASP A 161 23.66 10.87 -0.08
N ASN A 162 23.80 11.86 -0.97
CA ASN A 162 24.41 11.71 -2.29
C ASN A 162 23.90 10.48 -3.07
N ALA A 163 22.58 10.23 -3.01
CA ALA A 163 21.95 9.05 -3.56
C ALA A 163 21.04 9.42 -4.74
N TRP A 164 21.37 8.89 -5.92
CA TRP A 164 20.71 9.21 -7.19
C TRP A 164 20.49 7.92 -7.99
N GLN A 165 19.35 7.27 -7.75
CA GLN A 165 18.96 6.05 -8.44
C GLN A 165 18.61 6.36 -9.90
N ALA A 166 18.85 5.43 -10.82
CA ALA A 166 18.53 5.60 -12.23
C ALA A 166 17.03 5.43 -12.48
N CYS A 167 16.26 6.46 -12.12
CA CYS A 167 14.80 6.38 -12.05
C CYS A 167 14.05 6.25 -13.39
N ASN A 168 14.77 6.32 -14.51
CA ASN A 168 14.25 6.06 -15.85
C ASN A 168 14.58 4.65 -16.36
N ASP A 169 15.22 3.82 -15.52
CA ASP A 169 15.65 2.46 -15.83
C ASP A 169 14.92 1.46 -14.91
N SER A 170 14.01 0.67 -15.50
CA SER A 170 13.22 -0.32 -14.76
C SER A 170 14.03 -1.50 -14.21
N THR A 171 15.30 -1.65 -14.61
CA THR A 171 16.21 -2.63 -14.01
C THR A 171 16.85 -2.14 -12.71
N VAL A 172 16.92 -0.82 -12.53
CA VAL A 172 17.50 -0.17 -11.33
C VAL A 172 16.39 0.27 -10.37
N TRP A 173 15.26 0.75 -10.88
CA TRP A 173 14.06 1.08 -10.10
C TRP A 173 12.85 0.29 -10.62
N PRO A 174 12.58 -0.93 -10.10
CA PRO A 174 11.69 -1.90 -10.73
C PRO A 174 10.24 -1.84 -10.23
N PHE A 175 9.76 -0.70 -9.70
CA PHE A 175 8.43 -0.66 -9.08
C PHE A 175 7.30 -0.96 -10.08
N ASP A 176 7.41 -0.50 -11.34
CA ASP A 176 6.45 -0.84 -12.39
C ASP A 176 6.37 -2.36 -12.66
N THR A 177 7.53 -3.02 -12.64
CA THR A 177 7.69 -4.46 -12.81
C THR A 177 7.10 -5.21 -11.61
N ILE A 178 7.39 -4.75 -10.39
CA ILE A 178 6.79 -5.29 -9.15
C ILE A 178 5.28 -5.15 -9.18
N ALA A 179 4.75 -3.96 -9.50
CA ALA A 179 3.32 -3.72 -9.56
C ALA A 179 2.61 -4.62 -10.58
N ALA A 180 3.21 -4.80 -11.76
CA ALA A 180 2.69 -5.72 -12.77
C ALA A 180 2.77 -7.20 -12.33
N SER A 181 3.86 -7.61 -11.67
CA SER A 181 4.02 -8.98 -11.13
C SER A 181 3.00 -9.28 -10.03
N VAL A 182 2.80 -8.35 -9.10
CA VAL A 182 1.79 -8.46 -8.04
C VAL A 182 0.39 -8.54 -8.65
N ALA A 183 0.06 -7.69 -9.64
CA ALA A 183 -1.26 -7.68 -10.27
C ALA A 183 -1.60 -9.05 -10.91
N LYS A 184 -0.62 -9.71 -11.53
CA LYS A 184 -0.80 -11.06 -12.12
C LYS A 184 -1.18 -12.13 -11.09
N LEU A 185 -0.82 -11.94 -9.82
CA LEU A 185 -1.20 -12.84 -8.72
C LEU A 185 -2.62 -12.59 -8.22
N SER A 186 -3.32 -11.59 -8.77
CA SER A 186 -4.73 -11.26 -8.48
C SER A 186 -5.01 -11.15 -6.97
N PRO A 187 -4.31 -10.25 -6.23
CA PRO A 187 -4.62 -10.00 -4.83
C PRO A 187 -6.05 -9.48 -4.65
N ASP A 188 -6.62 -9.74 -3.49
CA ASP A 188 -7.90 -9.20 -3.03
C ASP A 188 -7.76 -7.86 -2.33
N LEU A 189 -6.55 -7.55 -1.87
CA LEU A 189 -6.18 -6.34 -1.13
C LEU A 189 -4.69 -6.06 -1.36
N VAL A 190 -4.31 -4.79 -1.44
CA VAL A 190 -2.91 -4.34 -1.30
C VAL A 190 -2.74 -3.66 0.05
N LEU A 191 -1.72 -4.05 0.81
CA LEU A 191 -1.23 -3.35 1.99
C LEU A 191 0.09 -2.68 1.62
N HIS A 192 0.11 -1.35 1.52
CA HIS A 192 1.35 -0.61 1.28
C HIS A 192 1.90 -0.04 2.59
N VAL A 193 3.11 -0.45 2.98
CA VAL A 193 3.68 -0.20 4.31
C VAL A 193 4.52 1.09 4.37
N GLY A 194 4.07 2.14 3.70
CA GLY A 194 4.73 3.45 3.72
C GLY A 194 5.88 3.62 2.73
N ASP A 195 6.35 4.87 2.68
CA ASP A 195 7.36 5.40 1.77
C ASP A 195 7.02 5.13 0.30
N TYR A 196 6.23 6.03 -0.25
CA TYR A 196 5.77 5.99 -1.64
C TYR A 196 6.62 6.91 -2.52
N HIS A 197 7.22 7.94 -1.93
CA HIS A 197 7.79 9.09 -2.64
C HIS A 197 9.24 9.35 -2.25
N TYR A 198 10.17 9.36 -3.22
CA TYR A 198 11.61 9.44 -2.91
C TYR A 198 12.42 10.47 -3.73
N ARG A 199 11.80 11.13 -4.73
CA ARG A 199 12.52 12.16 -5.52
C ARG A 199 12.53 13.53 -4.86
N GLU A 200 13.25 13.66 -3.74
CA GLU A 200 13.26 14.87 -2.91
C GLU A 200 13.95 16.06 -3.59
N ASN A 201 15.04 15.83 -4.32
CA ASN A 201 15.88 16.88 -4.90
C ASN A 201 16.09 16.70 -6.40
N ALA A 202 16.46 17.79 -7.09
CA ALA A 202 16.78 17.78 -8.51
C ALA A 202 17.97 16.85 -8.81
N CYS A 203 17.86 16.04 -9.88
CA CYS A 203 18.97 15.22 -10.36
C CYS A 203 20.14 16.10 -10.81
N PRO A 204 21.38 15.83 -10.37
CA PRO A 204 22.57 16.50 -10.88
C PRO A 204 22.71 16.32 -12.40
N PRO A 205 23.18 17.35 -13.14
CA PRO A 205 23.22 17.32 -14.61
C PRO A 205 24.20 16.28 -15.18
N ASP A 206 25.16 15.83 -14.39
CA ASP A 206 26.17 14.81 -14.72
C ASP A 206 25.72 13.37 -14.42
N ILE A 207 24.55 13.17 -13.82
CA ILE A 207 24.00 11.84 -13.53
C ILE A 207 22.94 11.47 -14.57
N ALA A 208 23.37 10.70 -15.58
CA ALA A 208 22.51 10.33 -16.71
C ALA A 208 21.26 9.53 -16.28
N GLY A 209 21.36 8.67 -15.27
CA GLY A 209 20.29 7.73 -14.89
C GLY A 209 19.01 8.38 -14.36
N CYS A 210 19.11 9.54 -13.70
CA CYS A 210 17.96 10.30 -13.21
C CYS A 210 17.68 11.56 -14.01
N LYS A 211 18.38 11.78 -15.13
CA LYS A 211 18.25 13.00 -15.93
C LYS A 211 16.79 13.23 -16.30
N ASP A 212 16.35 14.48 -16.18
CA ASP A 212 14.99 14.95 -16.49
C ASP A 212 13.86 14.29 -15.65
N SER A 213 14.22 13.57 -14.59
CA SER A 213 13.26 13.06 -13.61
C SER A 213 12.56 14.20 -12.87
N PRO A 214 11.24 14.09 -12.58
CA PRO A 214 10.58 15.03 -11.69
C PRO A 214 11.18 14.94 -10.28
N TRP A 215 11.06 16.02 -9.52
CA TRP A 215 11.63 16.14 -8.17
C TRP A 215 10.81 17.12 -7.33
N GLY A 216 11.01 17.09 -6.01
CA GLY A 216 10.17 17.79 -5.06
C GLY A 216 8.86 17.05 -4.82
N TYR A 217 7.93 17.65 -4.09
CA TYR A 217 6.77 16.93 -3.53
C TYR A 217 5.43 17.18 -4.26
N GLY A 218 5.50 17.61 -5.51
CA GLY A 218 4.33 17.93 -6.34
C GLY A 218 3.68 16.71 -7.01
N TRP A 219 2.58 16.95 -7.74
CA TRP A 219 1.89 15.91 -8.51
C TRP A 219 2.78 15.22 -9.53
N ASP A 220 3.70 15.96 -10.17
CA ASP A 220 4.67 15.40 -11.12
C ASP A 220 5.44 14.23 -10.51
N THR A 221 5.93 14.39 -9.28
CA THR A 221 6.66 13.34 -8.58
C THR A 221 5.74 12.25 -8.02
N TRP A 222 4.60 12.59 -7.40
CA TRP A 222 3.63 11.59 -6.93
C TRP A 222 3.10 10.71 -8.08
N GLN A 223 2.87 11.30 -9.25
CA GLN A 223 2.49 10.57 -10.45
C GLN A 223 3.61 9.63 -10.90
N ALA A 224 4.85 10.12 -10.90
CA ALA A 224 5.99 9.33 -11.34
C ALA A 224 6.29 8.16 -10.39
N ASP A 225 6.33 8.38 -9.08
CA ASP A 225 6.74 7.38 -8.09
C ASP A 225 5.62 6.41 -7.68
N LEU A 226 4.36 6.87 -7.67
CA LEU A 226 3.24 6.04 -7.22
C LEU A 226 2.21 5.79 -8.32
N PHE A 227 1.51 6.83 -8.79
CA PHE A 227 0.26 6.60 -9.53
C PHE A 227 0.45 5.95 -10.89
N ARG A 228 1.50 6.31 -11.63
CA ARG A 228 1.82 5.69 -12.91
C ARG A 228 2.28 4.24 -12.77
N PRO A 229 3.31 3.90 -11.98
CA PRO A 229 3.78 2.52 -11.87
C PRO A 229 2.76 1.60 -11.17
N ALA A 230 2.00 2.10 -10.18
CA ALA A 230 1.01 1.30 -9.46
C ALA A 230 -0.35 1.20 -10.16
N ALA A 231 -0.56 1.82 -11.33
CA ALA A 231 -1.83 1.79 -12.03
C ALA A 231 -2.43 0.37 -12.22
N PRO A 232 -1.65 -0.68 -12.57
CA PRO A 232 -2.17 -2.04 -12.64
C PRO A 232 -2.72 -2.55 -11.30
N LEU A 233 -2.09 -2.16 -10.18
CA LEU A 233 -2.52 -2.56 -8.84
C LEU A 233 -3.73 -1.80 -8.33
N PHE A 234 -3.82 -0.50 -8.61
CA PHE A 234 -5.03 0.27 -8.32
C PHE A 234 -6.27 -0.27 -9.05
N ALA A 235 -6.10 -0.83 -10.24
CA ALA A 235 -7.16 -1.49 -10.98
C ALA A 235 -7.51 -2.89 -10.43
N GLN A 236 -6.58 -3.54 -9.72
CA GLN A 236 -6.70 -4.94 -9.31
C GLN A 236 -7.38 -5.13 -7.96
N ALA A 237 -7.07 -4.30 -6.98
CA ALA A 237 -7.54 -4.47 -5.59
C ALA A 237 -7.66 -3.14 -4.84
N PRO A 238 -8.52 -3.05 -3.81
CA PRO A 238 -8.48 -1.92 -2.88
C PRO A 238 -7.19 -1.92 -2.06
N TRP A 239 -6.86 -0.76 -1.49
CA TRP A 239 -5.61 -0.52 -0.77
C TRP A 239 -5.86 -0.21 0.72
N VAL A 240 -5.01 -0.74 1.59
CA VAL A 240 -4.76 -0.23 2.94
C VAL A 240 -3.39 0.43 2.91
N VAL A 241 -3.34 1.68 3.36
CA VAL A 241 -2.12 2.50 3.27
C VAL A 241 -1.59 2.83 4.66
N VAL A 242 -0.30 2.58 4.84
CA VAL A 242 0.48 2.97 6.02
C VAL A 242 1.35 4.15 5.62
N ARG A 243 1.61 5.08 6.55
CA ARG A 243 2.45 6.24 6.29
C ARG A 243 3.90 5.97 6.71
N GLY A 244 4.85 6.28 5.82
CA GLY A 244 6.27 6.23 6.11
C GLY A 244 6.88 7.62 6.37
N ASN A 245 8.17 7.68 6.70
CA ASN A 245 8.84 8.94 7.00
C ASN A 245 9.05 9.81 5.77
N HIS A 246 8.98 9.28 4.55
CA HIS A 246 8.96 10.08 3.32
C HIS A 246 7.69 10.91 3.16
N GLU A 247 6.63 10.57 3.90
CA GLU A 247 5.34 11.26 3.90
C GLU A 247 5.06 12.09 5.18
N GLU A 248 6.10 12.40 5.98
CA GLU A 248 5.98 13.38 7.05
C GLU A 248 5.81 14.82 6.50
N CYS A 249 5.39 15.78 7.34
CA CYS A 249 5.12 17.16 6.90
C CYS A 249 6.35 17.92 6.38
N ALA A 250 7.55 17.57 6.82
CA ALA A 250 8.80 18.15 6.32
C ALA A 250 9.20 17.59 4.94
N ARG A 251 8.42 16.66 4.38
CA ARG A 251 8.68 15.95 3.13
C ARG A 251 7.40 15.86 2.30
N ALA A 252 6.98 14.68 1.85
CA ALA A 252 5.84 14.52 0.95
C ALA A 252 4.46 14.61 1.64
N GLY A 253 4.38 15.04 2.92
CA GLY A 253 3.15 15.06 3.71
C GLY A 253 1.99 15.84 3.08
N GLN A 254 2.26 16.94 2.35
CA GLN A 254 1.22 17.67 1.62
C GLN A 254 0.51 16.79 0.58
N GLY A 255 1.26 15.91 -0.10
CA GLY A 255 0.69 14.93 -1.02
C GLY A 255 0.01 13.77 -0.30
N TRP A 256 0.59 13.26 0.80
CA TRP A 256 -0.05 12.21 1.61
C TRP A 256 -1.48 12.58 2.02
N PHE A 257 -1.69 13.78 2.58
CA PHE A 257 -3.02 14.19 3.01
C PHE A 257 -4.00 14.41 1.85
N ARG A 258 -3.50 14.89 0.70
CA ARG A 258 -4.32 15.04 -0.50
C ARG A 258 -4.75 13.71 -1.08
N PHE A 259 -3.84 12.74 -1.13
CA PHE A 259 -4.01 11.52 -1.90
C PHE A 259 -4.39 10.31 -1.06
N LEU A 260 -3.70 10.03 0.05
CA LEU A 260 -3.70 8.71 0.69
C LEU A 260 -4.24 8.70 2.14
N ASP A 261 -4.25 9.82 2.87
CA ASP A 261 -4.77 9.80 4.25
C ASP A 261 -6.22 9.31 4.29
N PRO A 262 -6.57 8.20 4.96
CA PRO A 262 -7.92 7.62 4.89
C PRO A 262 -8.97 8.44 5.65
N ARG A 263 -8.56 9.51 6.34
CA ARG A 263 -9.45 10.38 7.10
C ARG A 263 -9.92 11.57 6.26
N PRO A 264 -10.97 12.29 6.71
CA PRO A 264 -11.41 13.51 6.06
C PRO A 264 -10.27 14.51 5.91
N TYR A 265 -10.13 15.08 4.71
CA TYR A 265 -9.16 16.14 4.47
C TYR A 265 -9.51 17.38 5.31
N SER A 266 -8.49 18.02 5.89
CA SER A 266 -8.66 19.26 6.63
C SER A 266 -7.38 20.10 6.54
N ASP A 267 -7.53 21.42 6.53
CA ASP A 267 -6.39 22.33 6.49
C ASP A 267 -5.49 22.17 7.73
N ALA A 268 -6.10 21.89 8.89
CA ALA A 268 -5.40 21.65 10.16
C ALA A 268 -4.55 20.37 10.18
N ARG A 269 -4.70 19.46 9.20
CA ARG A 269 -3.86 18.26 9.08
C ARG A 269 -3.11 18.16 7.75
N SER A 270 -3.36 19.05 6.80
CA SER A 270 -2.85 18.97 5.42
C SER A 270 -1.34 19.10 5.24
N CYS A 271 -0.57 19.37 6.30
CA CYS A 271 0.83 19.82 6.25
C CYS A 271 1.03 21.09 5.39
N ASN A 272 0.00 21.90 5.14
CA ASN A 272 0.16 23.17 4.42
C ASN A 272 0.73 24.27 5.32
N ASP A 273 0.32 24.34 6.59
CA ASP A 273 0.80 25.31 7.60
C ASP A 273 1.70 24.64 8.65
N PRO A 274 2.96 25.10 8.86
CA PRO A 274 3.91 24.46 9.79
C PRO A 274 3.50 24.56 11.24
N ALA A 275 2.62 25.51 11.59
CA ALA A 275 2.03 25.57 12.93
C ALA A 275 1.24 24.29 13.29
N ASN A 276 0.77 23.54 12.28
CA ASN A 276 -0.05 22.35 12.48
C ASN A 276 0.74 21.03 12.47
N ASP A 277 2.05 21.07 12.26
CA ASP A 277 2.88 19.87 12.09
C ASP A 277 2.92 18.98 13.33
N GLY A 278 2.81 19.56 14.52
CA GLY A 278 2.73 18.80 15.78
C GLY A 278 1.51 17.88 15.85
N ASN A 279 0.45 18.17 15.08
CA ASN A 279 -0.73 17.32 14.95
C ASN A 279 -0.66 16.47 13.66
N ALA A 280 -0.36 17.09 12.52
CA ALA A 280 -0.36 16.43 11.22
C ALA A 280 0.68 15.27 11.11
N ASN A 281 1.78 15.34 11.87
CA ASN A 281 2.79 14.29 11.89
C ASN A 281 2.44 13.05 12.73
N TYR A 282 1.28 13.04 13.41
CA TYR A 282 0.87 11.90 14.24
C TYR A 282 -0.60 11.56 13.98
N SER A 283 -0.84 10.47 13.26
CA SER A 283 -2.19 9.95 13.04
C SER A 283 -2.51 8.87 14.07
N GLU A 284 -3.75 8.86 14.56
CA GLU A 284 -4.20 7.82 15.48
C GLU A 284 -4.19 6.43 14.80
N PRO A 285 -3.83 5.37 15.54
CA PRO A 285 -3.93 4.01 15.04
C PRO A 285 -5.38 3.63 14.72
N TYR A 286 -5.55 2.80 13.70
CA TYR A 286 -6.87 2.26 13.35
C TYR A 286 -6.74 0.80 12.91
N ALA A 287 -7.87 0.09 12.85
CA ALA A 287 -7.89 -1.31 12.44
C ALA A 287 -8.76 -1.51 11.18
N VAL A 288 -8.28 -2.38 10.30
CA VAL A 288 -9.02 -2.88 9.13
C VAL A 288 -9.24 -4.38 9.30
N SER A 289 -10.49 -4.80 9.18
CA SER A 289 -10.93 -6.18 9.33
C SER A 289 -10.66 -6.93 8.03
N LEU A 290 -10.06 -8.11 8.15
CA LEU A 290 -9.80 -9.04 7.07
C LEU A 290 -10.68 -10.27 7.28
N GLY A 291 -12.00 -10.08 7.36
CA GLY A 291 -12.95 -11.09 7.80
C GLY A 291 -13.21 -11.08 9.31
N SER A 292 -13.86 -12.13 9.82
CA SER A 292 -14.33 -12.19 11.21
C SER A 292 -13.24 -12.51 12.22
N GLY A 293 -12.19 -13.23 11.81
CA GLY A 293 -11.13 -13.72 12.70
C GLY A 293 -9.75 -13.11 12.46
N THR A 294 -9.64 -12.11 11.57
CA THR A 294 -8.37 -11.44 11.26
C THR A 294 -8.55 -9.93 11.14
N GLN A 295 -7.57 -9.17 11.61
CA GLN A 295 -7.47 -7.72 11.39
C GLN A 295 -6.02 -7.27 11.18
N VAL A 296 -5.85 -6.10 10.57
CA VAL A 296 -4.60 -5.33 10.50
C VAL A 296 -4.78 -4.07 11.33
N ILE A 297 -3.83 -3.76 12.21
CA ILE A 297 -3.75 -2.49 12.94
C ILE A 297 -2.69 -1.63 12.25
N VAL A 298 -3.11 -0.51 11.67
CA VAL A 298 -2.23 0.47 11.03
C VAL A 298 -1.76 1.47 12.07
N PHE A 299 -0.44 1.62 12.20
CA PHE A 299 0.20 2.51 13.15
C PHE A 299 1.17 3.45 12.43
N ASP A 300 1.00 4.76 12.68
CA ASP A 300 1.76 5.82 12.02
C ASP A 300 3.10 6.03 12.70
N THR A 301 4.19 5.89 11.94
CA THR A 301 5.55 6.13 12.43
C THR A 301 6.29 7.17 11.61
N ALA A 302 5.60 7.94 10.79
CA ALA A 302 6.22 8.89 9.86
C ALA A 302 7.20 9.85 10.55
N LYS A 303 6.92 10.24 11.81
CA LYS A 303 7.72 11.22 12.55
C LYS A 303 8.69 10.61 13.58
N VAL A 304 8.84 9.29 13.63
CA VAL A 304 9.62 8.68 14.70
C VAL A 304 11.12 8.96 14.55
N GLY A 305 11.79 9.29 15.66
CA GLY A 305 13.24 9.41 15.71
C GLY A 305 13.96 8.05 15.74
N ARG A 306 15.30 8.10 15.76
CA ARG A 306 16.16 6.91 15.89
C ARG A 306 16.60 6.63 17.32
N ASN A 307 16.67 7.65 18.16
CA ASN A 307 17.18 7.56 19.52
C ASN A 307 16.07 7.18 20.50
N ALA A 308 16.42 6.44 21.55
CA ALA A 308 15.49 6.18 22.66
C ALA A 308 14.93 7.50 23.22
N LEU A 309 13.62 7.50 23.46
CA LEU A 309 12.91 8.67 23.98
C LEU A 309 12.83 8.61 25.50
N LYS A 310 12.89 9.77 26.14
CA LYS A 310 12.64 9.91 27.58
C LYS A 310 11.14 9.98 27.82
N THR A 311 10.69 9.52 28.98
CA THR A 311 9.28 9.59 29.39
C THR A 311 8.72 11.02 29.46
N THR A 312 9.60 12.02 29.58
CA THR A 312 9.27 13.45 29.56
C THR A 312 9.14 14.04 28.16
N ASP A 313 9.56 13.32 27.11
CA ASP A 313 9.51 13.82 25.74
C ASP A 313 8.06 13.80 25.23
N THR A 314 7.63 14.87 24.56
CA THR A 314 6.28 14.95 23.99
C THR A 314 6.01 13.80 23.02
N GLN A 315 7.00 13.43 22.19
CA GLN A 315 6.87 12.31 21.26
C GLN A 315 6.69 10.97 21.98
N PHE A 316 7.33 10.77 23.14
CA PHE A 316 7.12 9.57 23.96
C PHE A 316 5.66 9.49 24.42
N GLN A 317 5.13 10.58 24.96
CA GLN A 317 3.75 10.62 25.49
C GLN A 317 2.70 10.39 24.39
N ILE A 318 2.92 10.95 23.19
CA ILE A 318 2.07 10.71 22.03
C ILE A 318 2.09 9.21 21.67
N TYR A 319 3.27 8.63 21.42
CA TYR A 319 3.36 7.23 21.03
C TYR A 319 2.88 6.29 22.14
N GLN A 320 3.09 6.63 23.42
CA GLN A 320 2.60 5.83 24.53
C GLN A 320 1.07 5.74 24.49
N LYS A 321 0.38 6.86 24.30
CA LYS A 321 -1.08 6.89 24.13
C LYS A 321 -1.51 6.10 22.90
N GLN A 322 -0.83 6.23 21.77
CA GLN A 322 -1.16 5.49 20.55
C GLN A 322 -0.95 3.97 20.74
N PHE A 323 0.09 3.53 21.44
CA PHE A 323 0.27 2.11 21.77
C PHE A 323 -0.78 1.58 22.75
N GLN A 324 -1.35 2.43 23.63
CA GLN A 324 -2.53 2.06 24.41
C GLN A 324 -3.76 1.84 23.51
N THR A 325 -3.95 2.68 22.47
CA THR A 325 -4.97 2.45 21.43
C THR A 325 -4.72 1.12 20.69
N VAL A 326 -3.47 0.80 20.35
CA VAL A 326 -3.11 -0.50 19.74
C VAL A 326 -3.49 -1.66 20.67
N ALA A 327 -3.22 -1.56 21.97
CA ALA A 327 -3.60 -2.59 22.94
C ALA A 327 -5.13 -2.79 22.99
N ALA A 328 -5.90 -1.71 22.97
CA ALA A 328 -7.36 -1.78 22.91
C ALA A 328 -7.85 -2.47 21.63
N LEU A 329 -7.31 -2.09 20.46
CA LEU A 329 -7.64 -2.71 19.17
C LEU A 329 -7.24 -4.19 19.11
N ALA A 330 -6.07 -4.55 19.64
CA ALA A 330 -5.56 -5.92 19.64
C ALA A 330 -6.34 -6.85 20.60
N SER A 331 -6.98 -6.29 21.63
CA SER A 331 -7.81 -7.02 22.59
C SER A 331 -9.19 -7.43 22.07
N LYS A 332 -9.54 -7.06 20.83
CA LYS A 332 -10.84 -7.34 20.22
C LYS A 332 -11.16 -8.85 20.24
N ALA A 333 -12.25 -9.20 20.92
CA ALA A 333 -12.69 -10.59 21.04
C ALA A 333 -12.98 -11.22 19.66
N GLY A 334 -12.71 -12.52 19.54
CA GLY A 334 -12.93 -13.28 18.30
C GLY A 334 -11.79 -13.17 17.27
N MET A 335 -10.77 -12.35 17.51
CA MET A 335 -9.59 -12.27 16.64
C MET A 335 -8.66 -13.45 16.88
N SER A 336 -8.48 -14.27 15.84
CA SER A 336 -7.49 -15.35 15.80
C SER A 336 -6.14 -14.91 15.26
N THR A 337 -6.09 -13.75 14.58
CA THR A 337 -4.86 -13.16 14.06
C THR A 337 -5.03 -11.65 13.98
N THR A 338 -4.20 -10.92 14.73
CA THR A 338 -4.04 -9.47 14.58
C THR A 338 -2.64 -9.21 14.05
N ILE A 339 -2.58 -8.54 12.91
CA ILE A 339 -1.33 -8.11 12.29
C ILE A 339 -1.12 -6.65 12.68
N PHE A 340 -0.03 -6.34 13.35
CA PHE A 340 0.40 -4.96 13.55
C PHE A 340 1.20 -4.52 12.32
N THR A 341 0.93 -3.34 11.78
CA THR A 341 1.72 -2.78 10.68
C THR A 341 2.08 -1.34 10.92
N ASN A 342 3.34 -1.02 10.68
CA ASN A 342 3.89 0.32 10.71
C ASN A 342 5.10 0.35 9.78
N HIS A 343 5.55 1.54 9.40
CA HIS A 343 6.68 1.66 8.48
C HIS A 343 8.03 1.19 9.08
N HIS A 344 8.45 1.75 10.22
CA HIS A 344 9.79 1.48 10.79
C HIS A 344 9.89 0.14 11.56
N PRO A 345 10.84 -0.76 11.26
CA PRO A 345 10.99 -2.01 11.98
C PRO A 345 11.30 -1.84 13.47
N ILE A 346 10.57 -2.57 14.31
CA ILE A 346 10.68 -2.48 15.78
C ILE A 346 11.53 -3.61 16.33
N LEU A 347 11.31 -4.84 15.87
CA LEU A 347 12.04 -6.04 16.29
C LEU A 347 12.69 -6.71 15.06
N ALA A 348 13.42 -5.91 14.28
CA ALA A 348 14.21 -6.38 13.14
C ALA A 348 15.55 -5.62 13.12
N PHE A 349 16.29 -5.70 12.01
CA PHE A 349 17.61 -5.09 11.89
C PHE A 349 17.68 -4.10 10.73
N ALA A 350 18.49 -3.06 10.89
CA ALA A 350 18.97 -2.27 9.76
C ALA A 350 20.41 -2.71 9.44
N PRO A 351 20.70 -3.23 8.25
CA PRO A 351 22.04 -3.67 7.87
C PRO A 351 23.00 -2.46 7.76
N ILE A 352 24.28 -2.68 8.05
CA ILE A 352 25.33 -1.66 7.94
C ILE A 352 26.52 -2.28 7.20
N ALA A 353 26.97 -1.62 6.13
CA ALA A 353 28.09 -2.10 5.33
C ALA A 353 29.36 -2.28 6.17
N GLY A 354 29.88 -3.51 6.22
CA GLY A 354 31.11 -3.84 6.94
C GLY A 354 31.03 -3.72 8.46
N SER A 355 29.83 -3.64 9.04
CA SER A 355 29.63 -3.47 10.49
C SER A 355 28.50 -4.35 11.01
N THR A 356 28.35 -4.38 12.33
CA THR A 356 27.23 -5.01 13.02
C THR A 356 25.92 -4.32 12.61
N PRO A 357 24.89 -5.07 12.17
CA PRO A 357 23.56 -4.50 11.92
C PRO A 357 23.04 -3.74 13.15
N ALA A 358 22.40 -2.60 12.91
CA ALA A 358 21.73 -1.86 13.96
C ALA A 358 20.45 -2.61 14.40
N PRO A 359 20.09 -2.54 15.69
CA PRO A 359 18.84 -3.10 16.19
C PRO A 359 17.63 -2.32 15.64
N GLY A 360 16.43 -2.78 15.97
CA GLY A 360 15.19 -2.09 15.59
C GLY A 360 15.07 -0.69 16.21
N ASN A 361 13.97 -0.01 15.89
CA ASN A 361 13.81 1.40 16.23
C ASN A 361 13.80 1.66 17.76
N LEU A 362 14.89 2.25 18.27
CA LEU A 362 15.08 2.47 19.71
C LEU A 362 14.06 3.46 20.32
N ALA A 363 13.57 4.42 19.53
CA ALA A 363 12.53 5.35 19.98
C ALA A 363 11.24 4.59 20.30
N LEU A 364 10.75 3.76 19.37
CA LEU A 364 9.56 2.93 19.58
C LEU A 364 9.78 1.90 20.68
N GLN A 365 10.94 1.23 20.71
CA GLN A 365 11.27 0.26 21.76
C GLN A 365 11.24 0.88 23.17
N SER A 366 11.73 2.13 23.32
CA SER A 366 11.68 2.83 24.61
C SER A 366 10.25 3.10 25.10
N VAL A 367 9.32 3.40 24.18
CA VAL A 367 7.91 3.60 24.51
C VAL A 367 7.23 2.27 24.79
N MET A 368 7.41 1.29 23.92
CA MET A 368 6.79 -0.02 23.99
C MET A 368 7.20 -0.79 25.24
N SER A 369 8.48 -0.73 25.63
CA SER A 369 8.96 -1.36 26.86
C SER A 369 8.34 -0.76 28.13
N SER A 370 7.88 0.49 28.10
CA SER A 370 7.16 1.11 29.23
C SER A 370 5.74 0.55 29.43
N LEU A 371 5.18 -0.09 28.40
CA LEU A 371 3.83 -0.67 28.41
C LEU A 371 3.85 -2.20 28.47
N ASN A 372 4.76 -2.82 27.70
CA ASN A 372 4.91 -4.26 27.55
C ASN A 372 6.41 -4.63 27.59
N SER A 373 7.02 -4.63 28.77
CA SER A 373 8.47 -4.75 28.95
C SER A 373 9.11 -6.06 28.47
N GLN A 374 8.32 -7.13 28.30
CA GLN A 374 8.81 -8.43 27.86
C GLN A 374 8.72 -8.65 26.36
N ALA A 375 7.58 -8.33 25.74
CA ALA A 375 7.30 -8.65 24.34
C ALA A 375 7.29 -7.42 23.42
N TYR A 376 7.38 -6.20 23.97
CA TYR A 376 7.20 -4.90 23.32
C TYR A 376 5.78 -4.66 22.77
N TYR A 377 5.14 -5.69 22.23
CA TYR A 377 3.76 -5.66 21.74
C TYR A 377 2.75 -6.03 22.83
N PRO A 378 1.53 -5.48 22.79
CA PRO A 378 0.46 -5.92 23.67
C PRO A 378 0.01 -7.35 23.32
N PRO A 379 -0.55 -8.10 24.30
CA PRO A 379 -1.20 -9.38 24.02
C PRO A 379 -2.23 -9.24 22.90
N GLY A 380 -2.32 -10.26 22.04
CA GLY A 380 -3.24 -10.28 20.90
C GLY A 380 -2.62 -9.85 19.58
N VAL A 381 -1.42 -9.25 19.56
CA VAL A 381 -0.63 -9.07 18.32
C VAL A 381 0.10 -10.38 17.99
N HIS A 382 -0.07 -10.85 16.75
CA HIS A 382 0.43 -12.16 16.31
C HIS A 382 1.62 -12.03 15.35
N VAL A 383 1.58 -11.04 14.45
CA VAL A 383 2.62 -10.77 13.46
C VAL A 383 2.80 -9.27 13.34
N ALA A 384 4.04 -8.80 13.17
CA ALA A 384 4.38 -7.42 12.85
C ALA A 384 4.92 -7.31 11.41
N LEU A 385 4.40 -6.36 10.63
CA LEU A 385 4.81 -6.07 9.24
C LEU A 385 5.39 -4.67 9.12
N HIS A 386 6.56 -4.58 8.46
CA HIS A 386 7.32 -3.34 8.32
C HIS A 386 7.86 -3.12 6.89
N GLY A 387 8.23 -1.87 6.61
CA GLY A 387 9.04 -1.45 5.45
C GLY A 387 10.36 -0.82 5.93
N HIS A 388 10.72 0.35 5.41
CA HIS A 388 11.81 1.27 5.80
C HIS A 388 13.23 0.76 5.56
N VAL A 389 13.50 -0.48 5.94
CA VAL A 389 14.76 -1.15 5.66
C VAL A 389 14.59 -1.86 4.32
N HIS A 390 15.44 -1.53 3.35
CA HIS A 390 15.23 -1.93 1.96
C HIS A 390 15.80 -3.31 1.66
N ASP A 391 15.32 -4.28 2.42
CA ASP A 391 15.58 -5.69 2.27
C ASP A 391 14.31 -6.49 2.61
N PHE A 392 14.43 -7.82 2.52
CA PHE A 392 13.44 -8.74 3.07
C PHE A 392 14.02 -9.40 4.32
N GLN A 393 13.23 -9.44 5.40
CA GLN A 393 13.55 -10.19 6.61
C GLN A 393 12.29 -10.91 7.10
N ALA A 394 12.39 -12.18 7.44
CA ALA A 394 11.38 -12.92 8.18
C ALA A 394 12.01 -13.51 9.45
N ILE A 395 11.57 -13.02 10.61
CA ILE A 395 12.18 -13.30 11.91
C ILE A 395 11.17 -14.03 12.79
N ASN A 396 11.55 -15.22 13.23
CA ASN A 396 10.88 -15.97 14.29
C ASN A 396 11.68 -15.88 15.59
N PHE A 397 11.00 -15.77 16.72
CA PHE A 397 11.63 -15.67 18.03
C PHE A 397 11.44 -16.97 18.83
N ALA A 398 12.48 -17.35 19.57
CA ALA A 398 12.41 -18.38 20.60
C ALA A 398 11.78 -17.84 21.90
N SER A 399 11.82 -16.52 22.09
CA SER A 399 11.10 -15.83 23.17
C SER A 399 9.68 -15.45 22.75
N GLY A 400 8.85 -15.02 23.71
CA GLY A 400 7.41 -14.77 23.50
C GLY A 400 7.03 -13.52 22.68
N HIS A 401 7.88 -13.12 21.72
CA HIS A 401 7.62 -12.00 20.82
C HIS A 401 6.83 -12.47 19.59
N PRO A 402 5.97 -11.63 18.99
CA PRO A 402 5.36 -11.94 17.70
C PRO A 402 6.43 -11.97 16.61
N ALA A 403 6.25 -12.87 15.64
CA ALA A 403 7.08 -12.92 14.46
C ALA A 403 7.01 -11.59 13.70
N THR A 404 8.14 -11.21 13.11
CA THR A 404 8.32 -9.92 12.45
C THR A 404 8.74 -10.15 11.01
N ILE A 405 8.15 -9.40 10.09
CA ILE A 405 8.52 -9.41 8.67
C ILE A 405 8.80 -7.98 8.20
N VAL A 406 9.94 -7.80 7.53
CA VAL A 406 10.32 -6.58 6.81
C VAL A 406 10.22 -6.87 5.32
N SER A 407 9.58 -5.97 4.57
CA SER A 407 9.41 -6.04 3.11
C SER A 407 9.59 -4.66 2.47
N GLY A 408 10.66 -3.96 2.84
CA GLY A 408 10.99 -2.63 2.31
C GLY A 408 11.75 -2.65 0.97
N ASN A 409 11.79 -3.79 0.30
CA ASN A 409 12.53 -4.01 -0.94
C ASN A 409 11.68 -3.73 -2.20
N GLY A 410 10.75 -2.77 -2.15
CA GLY A 410 9.74 -2.56 -3.20
C GLY A 410 10.12 -1.60 -4.33
N GLY A 411 11.24 -0.88 -4.24
CA GLY A 411 11.69 -0.01 -5.34
C GLY A 411 12.90 0.87 -5.01
N ASP A 412 12.95 1.47 -3.84
CA ASP A 412 14.05 2.36 -3.45
C ASP A 412 15.39 1.61 -3.31
N ASN A 413 16.51 2.33 -3.32
CA ASN A 413 17.84 1.75 -3.23
C ASN A 413 17.97 0.67 -2.14
N LEU A 414 18.24 -0.56 -2.56
CA LEU A 414 18.41 -1.70 -1.66
C LEU A 414 19.51 -1.46 -0.65
N ASP A 415 19.25 -1.92 0.57
CA ASP A 415 20.26 -1.99 1.60
C ASP A 415 21.26 -3.13 1.32
N VAL A 416 22.41 -3.10 1.99
CA VAL A 416 23.36 -4.22 1.93
C VAL A 416 22.77 -5.46 2.61
N ALA A 417 23.21 -6.65 2.23
CA ALA A 417 22.77 -7.88 2.88
C ALA A 417 23.13 -7.89 4.37
N LEU A 418 22.23 -8.41 5.21
CA LEU A 418 22.60 -8.86 6.55
C LEU A 418 23.70 -9.94 6.44
N PRO A 419 24.59 -10.04 7.45
CA PRO A 419 25.63 -11.07 7.45
C PRO A 419 25.02 -12.47 7.41
N ASP A 420 25.63 -13.35 6.62
CA ASP A 420 25.28 -14.76 6.55
C ASP A 420 26.57 -15.61 6.67
N PRO A 421 26.68 -16.52 7.66
CA PRO A 421 25.68 -16.82 8.68
C PRO A 421 25.45 -15.62 9.62
N PHE A 422 24.20 -15.46 10.06
CA PHE A 422 23.84 -14.38 10.98
C PHE A 422 24.54 -14.54 12.34
N PRO A 423 25.08 -13.46 12.96
CA PRO A 423 25.87 -13.59 14.18
C PRO A 423 25.07 -14.15 15.36
N ALA A 424 25.62 -15.15 16.03
CA ALA A 424 25.00 -15.75 17.21
C ALA A 424 24.87 -14.74 18.37
N GLY A 425 23.74 -14.78 19.07
CA GLY A 425 23.48 -13.91 20.24
C GLY A 425 23.08 -12.48 19.89
N MET A 426 23.02 -12.11 18.61
CA MET A 426 22.49 -10.83 18.17
C MET A 426 20.96 -10.79 18.38
N ALA A 427 20.48 -9.68 18.93
CA ALA A 427 19.07 -9.47 19.24
C ALA A 427 18.62 -8.08 18.76
N PRO A 428 17.41 -7.94 18.19
CA PRO A 428 16.91 -6.65 17.73
C PRO A 428 16.44 -5.75 18.89
N ALA A 429 16.25 -6.31 20.08
CA ALA A 429 15.92 -5.63 21.32
C ALA A 429 16.28 -6.51 22.54
N PRO A 430 16.47 -5.95 23.74
CA PRO A 430 16.62 -6.72 24.97
C PRO A 430 15.53 -7.80 25.14
N GLY A 431 15.93 -9.07 25.32
CA GLY A 431 15.01 -10.20 25.52
C GLY A 431 14.39 -10.81 24.25
N ALA A 432 14.56 -10.17 23.08
CA ALA A 432 14.11 -10.70 21.80
C ALA A 432 15.13 -11.72 21.25
N VAL A 433 14.95 -12.99 21.59
CA VAL A 433 15.87 -14.08 21.22
C VAL A 433 15.41 -14.68 19.88
N ILE A 434 16.24 -14.55 18.84
CA ILE A 434 15.94 -15.08 17.51
C ILE A 434 16.03 -16.61 17.53
N ASP A 435 15.04 -17.27 16.95
CA ASP A 435 15.08 -18.69 16.63
C ASP A 435 15.50 -18.92 15.16
N LYS A 436 14.81 -18.23 14.24
CA LYS A 436 15.08 -18.30 12.80
C LYS A 436 15.01 -16.92 12.16
N LEU A 437 15.91 -16.69 11.22
CA LEU A 437 15.94 -15.51 10.36
C LEU A 437 16.10 -15.99 8.92
N SER A 438 15.25 -15.50 8.03
CA SER A 438 15.41 -15.62 6.57
C SER A 438 15.51 -14.23 5.99
N HIS A 439 16.46 -13.97 5.11
CA HIS A 439 16.63 -12.63 4.55
C HIS A 439 17.17 -12.64 3.13
N ASN A 440 16.95 -11.56 2.39
CA ASN A 440 17.65 -11.25 1.14
C ASN A 440 17.67 -9.75 0.90
N ASN A 441 18.62 -9.28 0.10
CA ASN A 441 18.73 -7.87 -0.28
C ASN A 441 18.47 -7.69 -1.78
N SER A 442 17.32 -8.17 -2.26
CA SER A 442 16.90 -8.03 -3.65
C SER A 442 15.51 -7.42 -3.74
N PHE A 443 15.22 -6.75 -4.86
CA PHE A 443 13.90 -6.19 -5.11
C PHE A 443 12.82 -7.27 -5.16
N GLY A 444 11.68 -6.99 -4.53
CA GLY A 444 10.64 -7.97 -4.35
C GLY A 444 9.39 -7.43 -3.65
N PHE A 445 8.55 -8.37 -3.25
CA PHE A 445 7.30 -8.10 -2.55
C PHE A 445 6.85 -9.36 -1.78
N LEU A 446 5.83 -9.21 -0.95
CA LEU A 446 5.20 -10.33 -0.26
C LEU A 446 3.77 -10.55 -0.72
N ILE A 447 3.36 -11.81 -0.75
CA ILE A 447 1.96 -12.22 -0.85
C ILE A 447 1.60 -13.00 0.40
N MET A 448 0.54 -12.59 1.08
CA MET A 448 -0.02 -13.28 2.22
C MET A 448 -1.28 -14.04 1.77
N GLU A 449 -1.26 -15.37 1.89
CA GLU A 449 -2.38 -16.25 1.54
C GLU A 449 -3.03 -16.86 2.78
N ARG A 450 -4.36 -16.78 2.86
CA ARG A 450 -5.11 -17.25 4.02
C ARG A 450 -5.04 -18.75 4.10
N ARG A 451 -4.79 -19.28 5.31
CA ARG A 451 -4.83 -20.73 5.52
C ARG A 451 -6.28 -21.23 5.43
N PRO A 452 -6.54 -22.33 4.72
CA PRO A 452 -7.88 -22.89 4.62
C PRO A 452 -8.36 -23.42 5.98
N ALA A 453 -9.65 -23.23 6.26
CA ALA A 453 -10.28 -23.76 7.46
C ALA A 453 -10.09 -25.30 7.56
N PRO A 454 -9.92 -25.86 8.78
CA PRO A 454 -10.07 -25.22 10.09
C PRO A 454 -8.79 -24.52 10.60
N ALA A 455 -7.70 -24.49 9.82
CA ALA A 455 -6.51 -23.78 10.22
C ALA A 455 -6.75 -22.26 10.24
N THR A 456 -6.04 -21.55 11.13
CA THR A 456 -6.04 -20.09 11.21
C THR A 456 -4.66 -19.54 10.84
N GLY A 457 -4.60 -18.23 10.60
CA GLY A 457 -3.38 -17.53 10.19
C GLY A 457 -3.15 -17.56 8.68
N TRP A 458 -1.92 -17.23 8.30
CA TRP A 458 -1.55 -16.98 6.91
C TRP A 458 -0.25 -17.70 6.52
N VAL A 459 -0.04 -17.86 5.21
CA VAL A 459 1.25 -18.19 4.62
C VAL A 459 1.78 -16.95 3.91
N PHE A 460 2.99 -16.53 4.26
CA PHE A 460 3.67 -15.39 3.65
C PHE A 460 4.66 -15.89 2.61
N HIS A 461 4.52 -15.45 1.38
CA HIS A 461 5.36 -15.82 0.25
C HIS A 461 6.18 -14.61 -0.18
N ALA A 462 7.51 -14.71 -0.07
CA ALA A 462 8.43 -13.73 -0.60
C ALA A 462 8.66 -13.98 -2.09
N TYR A 463 8.52 -12.95 -2.91
CA TYR A 463 8.72 -12.98 -4.34
C TYR A 463 9.81 -12.01 -4.77
N SER A 464 10.54 -12.34 -5.83
CA SER A 464 11.39 -11.38 -6.54
C SER A 464 10.55 -10.37 -7.32
N ALA A 465 11.17 -9.28 -7.79
CA ALA A 465 10.51 -8.29 -8.65
C ALA A 465 9.81 -8.90 -9.88
N ALA A 466 10.39 -9.95 -10.45
CA ALA A 466 9.84 -10.68 -11.60
C ALA A 466 8.73 -11.70 -11.25
N GLY A 467 8.34 -11.81 -9.97
CA GLY A 467 7.30 -12.74 -9.52
C GLY A 467 7.77 -14.18 -9.35
N LYS A 468 9.07 -14.42 -9.17
CA LYS A 468 9.60 -15.75 -8.80
C LYS A 468 9.48 -15.95 -7.29
N LEU A 469 8.87 -17.07 -6.87
CA LEU A 469 8.77 -17.43 -5.45
C LEU A 469 10.16 -17.69 -4.86
N LEU A 470 10.50 -17.00 -3.77
CA LEU A 470 11.78 -17.07 -3.09
C LEU A 470 11.71 -17.87 -1.80
N ALA A 471 10.70 -17.66 -0.97
CA ALA A 471 10.51 -18.36 0.29
C ALA A 471 9.03 -18.36 0.70
N SER A 472 8.64 -19.34 1.51
CA SER A 472 7.29 -19.45 2.09
C SER A 472 7.37 -19.64 3.59
N CYS A 473 6.63 -18.81 4.33
CA CYS A 473 6.65 -18.74 5.77
C CYS A 473 5.25 -18.92 6.34
N THR A 474 5.01 -20.03 7.03
CA THR A 474 3.69 -20.38 7.59
C THR A 474 3.54 -19.81 9.00
N GLN A 475 2.49 -19.02 9.22
CA GLN A 475 2.15 -18.51 10.53
C GLN A 475 1.41 -19.57 11.38
N ALA A 476 1.76 -19.66 12.65
CA ALA A 476 1.01 -20.37 13.68
C ALA A 476 0.99 -19.56 14.99
N GLY A 477 -0.14 -18.95 15.33
CA GLY A 477 -0.20 -18.03 16.47
C GLY A 477 0.76 -16.86 16.27
N THR A 478 1.72 -16.70 17.18
CA THR A 478 2.76 -15.66 17.16
C THR A 478 4.03 -16.07 16.43
N THR A 479 4.14 -17.31 15.93
CA THR A 479 5.37 -17.83 15.31
C THR A 479 5.26 -17.92 13.80
N LEU A 480 6.42 -17.97 13.16
CA LEU A 480 6.58 -18.06 11.71
C LEU A 480 7.58 -19.16 11.35
N ALA A 481 7.14 -20.15 10.59
CA ALA A 481 8.00 -21.24 10.12
C ALA A 481 8.27 -21.08 8.62
N CYS A 482 9.49 -20.68 8.27
CA CYS A 482 9.95 -20.53 6.89
C CYS A 482 10.58 -21.82 6.34
N ASP A 483 10.36 -22.08 5.05
CA ASP A 483 10.96 -23.19 4.31
C ASP A 483 12.47 -23.01 4.05
N LYS A 484 12.97 -21.78 4.23
CA LYS A 484 14.37 -21.39 4.13
C LYS A 484 14.79 -20.66 5.41
N THR A 485 16.10 -20.57 5.64
CA THR A 485 16.71 -19.82 6.75
C THR A 485 18.08 -19.33 6.28
N GLY A 486 18.56 -18.21 6.84
CA GLY A 486 19.76 -17.52 6.37
C GLY A 486 19.48 -16.70 5.11
N PHE A 487 20.53 -16.45 4.34
CA PHE A 487 20.42 -15.71 3.08
C PHE A 487 19.67 -16.52 2.00
N ILE A 488 18.66 -15.90 1.39
CA ILE A 488 17.86 -16.47 0.30
C ILE A 488 18.34 -15.89 -1.03
N THR A 489 18.86 -16.74 -1.91
CA THR A 489 19.25 -16.33 -3.27
C THR A 489 18.01 -16.04 -4.14
N PRO A 490 17.95 -14.87 -4.82
CA PRO A 490 16.82 -14.47 -5.68
C PRO A 490 16.55 -15.34 -6.92
#